data_AF-A0A974UGA1-F1
#
_entry.id   AF-A0A974UGA1-F1
#
_cell.length_a   1.000
_cell.length_b   1.000
_cell.length_c   1.000
_cell.angle_alpha   90.00
_cell.angle_beta   90.00
_cell.angle_gamma   90.00
#
_symmetry.space_group_name_H-M   'P 1'
#
loop_
_entity.id
_entity.type
_entity.pdbx_description
1 polymer ?
#
loop_
_entity_poly.entity_id
_entity_poly.type
_entity_poly.pdbx_seq_one_letter_code
_entity_poly.pdbx_strand_id
1 'polypeptide(L)'
;MGEKLDLVNEEMKLFEKLQVLVKEARESIKKHETWGKKQEERYSEMAQSAHDLHMMLKERGYEPKHHRYMYENREVPVENLEFYNHIHPVEDLIAFINDMDANNDPEDSTIGEKFKLKIYTRRWNHYDTYSLTRTVGGWDLEAIATYNSGNCDKKGDPFLYKVLDHDMVSYPYNIGDLLEWIWEKAYEGLEKNDVQKAINELGEWISLCEKNVPRGIFEELL
;
A
#
# COMPACT_ATOMS: atom_id res chain seq x y z
N MET A 1 -0.16 -5.11 -21.00
CA MET A 1 -0.23 -3.85 -21.75
C MET A 1 -1.52 -3.95 -22.51
N GLY A 2 -2.51 -3.21 -22.04
CA GLY A 2 -3.84 -3.17 -22.62
C GLY A 2 -3.84 -2.39 -23.93
N GLU A 3 -5.01 -2.36 -24.55
CA GLU A 3 -5.22 -1.64 -25.80
C GLU A 3 -5.32 -0.13 -25.54
N LYS A 4 -4.77 0.67 -26.45
CA LYS A 4 -4.90 2.12 -26.44
C LYS A 4 -6.30 2.51 -26.90
N LEU A 5 -6.92 3.47 -26.22
CA LEU A 5 -8.27 3.90 -26.56
C LEU A 5 -8.29 4.86 -27.76
N ASP A 6 -9.19 4.60 -28.71
CA ASP A 6 -9.40 5.43 -29.89
C ASP A 6 -10.31 6.63 -29.58
N LEU A 7 -9.68 7.81 -29.51
CA LEU A 7 -10.35 9.08 -29.24
C LEU A 7 -10.97 9.69 -30.50
N VAL A 8 -12.15 10.31 -30.35
CA VAL A 8 -12.73 11.18 -31.38
C VAL A 8 -12.17 12.61 -31.29
N ASN A 9 -12.42 13.43 -32.32
CA ASN A 9 -11.80 14.77 -32.47
C ASN A 9 -11.93 15.68 -31.23
N GLU A 10 -13.07 15.67 -30.53
CA GLU A 10 -13.27 16.52 -29.36
C GLU A 10 -12.53 15.98 -28.13
N GLU A 11 -12.57 14.67 -27.91
CA GLU A 11 -11.84 13.99 -26.84
C GLU A 11 -10.33 14.15 -27.02
N MET A 12 -9.83 14.05 -28.26
CA MET A 12 -8.41 14.21 -28.59
C MET A 12 -7.92 15.62 -28.22
N LYS A 13 -8.73 16.66 -28.46
CA LYS A 13 -8.40 18.03 -28.06
C LYS A 13 -8.30 18.17 -26.53
N LEU A 14 -9.25 17.59 -25.79
CA LEU A 14 -9.21 17.60 -24.32
C LEU A 14 -8.02 16.81 -23.80
N PHE A 15 -7.73 15.65 -24.38
CA PHE A 15 -6.60 14.82 -24.02
C PHE A 15 -5.26 15.52 -24.23
N GLU A 16 -5.02 16.12 -25.40
CA GLU A 16 -3.81 16.89 -25.67
C GLU A 16 -3.67 18.08 -24.71
N LYS A 17 -4.78 18.77 -24.42
CA LYS A 17 -4.82 19.86 -23.45
C LYS A 17 -4.44 19.39 -22.04
N LEU A 18 -4.98 18.26 -21.59
CA LEU A 18 -4.68 17.68 -20.28
C LEU A 18 -3.20 17.30 -20.15
N GLN A 19 -2.60 16.72 -21.20
CA GLN A 19 -1.18 16.40 -21.20
C GLN A 19 -0.31 17.65 -20.98
N VAL A 20 -0.68 18.78 -21.59
CA VAL A 20 0.02 20.07 -21.37
C VAL A 20 -0.19 20.57 -19.94
N LEU A 21 -1.44 20.60 -19.45
CA LEU A 21 -1.75 21.08 -18.11
C LEU A 21 -1.06 20.28 -17.01
N VAL A 22 -1.06 18.95 -17.10
CA VAL A 22 -0.39 18.04 -16.16
C VAL A 22 1.13 18.27 -16.19
N LYS A 23 1.72 18.39 -17.39
CA LYS A 23 3.15 18.68 -17.52
C LYS A 23 3.53 19.98 -16.83
N GLU A 24 2.78 21.05 -17.08
CA GLU A 24 3.02 22.34 -16.44
C GLU A 24 2.82 22.29 -14.92
N ALA A 25 1.78 21.60 -14.44
CA ALA A 25 1.54 21.43 -13.01
C ALA A 25 2.70 20.67 -12.33
N ARG A 26 3.20 19.60 -12.93
CA ARG A 26 4.39 18.87 -12.46
C ARG A 26 5.64 19.74 -12.46
N GLU A 27 5.84 20.58 -13.48
CA GLU A 27 6.98 21.50 -13.53
C GLU A 27 6.92 22.55 -12.41
N SER A 28 5.75 23.11 -12.12
CA SER A 28 5.55 24.05 -11.01
C SER A 28 5.85 23.39 -9.65
N ILE A 29 5.39 22.14 -9.44
CA ILE A 29 5.69 21.37 -8.22
C ILE A 29 7.20 21.15 -8.07
N LYS A 30 7.89 20.73 -9.15
CA LYS A 30 9.35 20.49 -9.13
C LYS A 30 10.15 21.75 -8.83
N LYS A 31 9.66 22.91 -9.26
CA LYS A 31 10.30 24.21 -9.00
C LYS A 31 9.93 24.79 -7.63
N HIS A 32 9.10 24.11 -6.83
CA HIS A 32 8.55 24.62 -5.58
C HIS A 32 7.90 26.00 -5.73
N GLU A 33 7.21 26.23 -6.85
CA GLU A 33 6.49 27.48 -7.07
C GLU A 33 5.39 27.65 -6.01
N THR A 34 5.23 28.87 -5.51
CA THR A 34 4.20 29.17 -4.51
C THR A 34 2.82 29.06 -5.14
N TRP A 35 1.87 28.52 -4.37
CA TRP A 35 0.47 28.49 -4.78
C TRP A 35 -0.06 29.91 -4.97
N GLY A 36 -0.70 30.15 -6.10
CA GLY A 36 -1.25 31.46 -6.46
C GLY A 36 -2.33 31.32 -7.53
N LYS A 37 -2.88 32.46 -7.95
CA LYS A 37 -4.02 32.52 -8.87
C LYS A 37 -3.81 31.74 -10.17
N LYS A 38 -2.61 31.81 -10.76
CA LYS A 38 -2.29 31.08 -11.99
C LYS A 38 -2.35 29.56 -11.80
N GLN A 39 -1.94 29.07 -10.64
CA GLN A 39 -1.96 27.66 -10.28
C GLN A 39 -3.39 27.21 -10.00
N GLU A 40 -4.18 28.03 -9.29
CA GLU A 40 -5.61 27.79 -9.06
C GLU A 40 -6.40 27.71 -10.38
N GLU A 41 -6.17 28.65 -11.30
CA GLU A 41 -6.77 28.63 -12.64
C GLU A 41 -6.38 27.37 -13.41
N ARG A 42 -5.09 26.99 -13.38
CA ARG A 42 -4.60 25.76 -14.05
C ARG A 42 -5.26 24.51 -13.48
N TYR A 43 -5.32 24.36 -12.16
CA TYR A 43 -5.93 23.18 -11.52
C TYR A 43 -7.44 23.11 -11.79
N SER A 44 -8.12 24.25 -11.77
CA SER A 44 -9.55 24.34 -12.12
C SER A 44 -9.79 23.94 -13.59
N GLU A 45 -8.95 24.43 -14.50
CA GLU A 45 -9.04 24.09 -15.93
C GLU A 45 -8.71 22.62 -16.20
N MET A 46 -7.74 22.07 -15.48
CA MET A 46 -7.37 20.66 -15.53
C MET A 46 -8.51 19.77 -15.01
N ALA A 47 -9.11 20.13 -13.88
CA ALA A 47 -10.24 19.41 -13.30
C ALA A 47 -11.45 19.39 -14.25
N GLN A 48 -11.82 20.56 -14.79
CA GLN A 48 -12.92 20.66 -15.75
C GLN A 48 -12.65 19.84 -17.02
N SER A 49 -11.45 19.99 -17.61
CA SER A 49 -11.11 19.28 -18.85
C SER A 49 -11.07 17.76 -18.66
N ALA A 50 -10.63 17.29 -17.48
CA ALA A 50 -10.59 15.87 -17.15
C ALA A 50 -11.98 15.29 -16.87
N HIS A 51 -12.82 16.04 -16.16
CA HIS A 51 -14.22 15.68 -15.95
C HIS A 51 -14.99 15.60 -17.29
N ASP A 52 -14.87 16.61 -18.14
CA ASP A 52 -15.52 16.62 -19.46
C ASP A 52 -15.08 15.42 -20.31
N LEU A 53 -13.77 15.15 -20.34
CA LEU A 53 -13.22 14.00 -21.07
C LEU A 53 -13.72 12.67 -20.49
N HIS A 54 -13.76 12.51 -19.16
CA HIS A 54 -14.36 11.33 -18.53
C HIS A 54 -15.79 11.13 -19.03
N MET A 55 -16.64 12.16 -18.93
CA MET A 55 -18.05 12.03 -19.27
C MET A 55 -18.26 11.65 -20.73
N MET A 56 -17.46 12.22 -21.65
CA MET A 56 -17.49 11.86 -23.07
C MET A 56 -17.11 10.38 -23.31
N LEU A 57 -16.05 9.90 -22.64
CA LEU A 57 -15.63 8.49 -22.74
C LEU A 57 -16.71 7.55 -22.20
N LYS A 58 -17.29 7.90 -21.05
CA LYS A 58 -18.39 7.15 -20.41
C LYS A 58 -19.62 7.06 -21.29
N GLU A 59 -20.01 8.15 -21.96
CA GLU A 59 -21.12 8.15 -22.93
C GLU A 59 -20.89 7.19 -24.10
N ARG A 60 -19.63 6.96 -24.47
CA ARG A 60 -19.23 5.97 -25.49
C ARG A 60 -19.06 4.55 -24.95
N GLY A 61 -19.32 4.33 -23.67
CA GLY A 61 -19.18 3.02 -23.01
C GLY A 61 -17.77 2.71 -22.51
N TYR A 62 -16.87 3.69 -22.48
CA TYR A 62 -15.54 3.56 -21.89
C TYR A 62 -15.51 4.24 -20.53
N GLU A 63 -15.76 3.48 -19.46
CA GLU A 63 -15.63 3.98 -18.08
C GLU A 63 -14.15 4.06 -17.69
N PRO A 64 -13.59 5.25 -17.43
CA PRO A 64 -12.19 5.38 -17.02
C PRO A 64 -11.95 4.70 -15.68
N LYS A 65 -10.98 3.78 -15.65
CA LYS A 65 -10.52 3.15 -14.41
C LYS A 65 -9.45 4.02 -13.75
N HIS A 66 -9.54 4.21 -12.43
CA HIS A 66 -8.51 4.83 -11.59
C HIS A 66 -7.95 3.79 -10.62
N HIS A 67 -6.82 4.08 -9.99
CA HIS A 67 -6.31 3.22 -8.93
C HIS A 67 -7.25 3.21 -7.70
N ARG A 68 -7.34 2.08 -6.99
CA ARG A 68 -8.22 1.90 -5.81
C ARG A 68 -8.05 3.00 -4.77
N TYR A 69 -6.80 3.37 -4.50
CA TYR A 69 -6.48 4.41 -3.51
C TYR A 69 -7.01 5.80 -3.90
N MET A 70 -7.33 6.05 -5.18
CA MET A 70 -7.98 7.31 -5.59
C MET A 70 -9.41 7.38 -5.05
N TYR A 71 -10.16 6.28 -5.12
CA TYR A 71 -11.52 6.23 -4.60
C TYR A 71 -11.53 6.40 -3.08
N GLU A 72 -10.59 5.74 -2.39
CA GLU A 72 -10.44 5.81 -0.93
C GLU A 72 -10.04 7.23 -0.46
N ASN A 73 -9.10 7.89 -1.14
CA ASN A 73 -8.59 9.19 -0.70
C ASN A 73 -9.49 10.38 -1.10
N ARG A 74 -10.21 10.29 -2.22
CA ARG A 74 -11.02 11.41 -2.71
C ARG A 74 -12.40 11.45 -2.06
N GLU A 75 -12.95 10.30 -1.64
CA GLU A 75 -14.28 10.18 -1.01
C GLU A 75 -15.43 10.87 -1.78
N VAL A 76 -15.26 11.08 -3.08
CA VAL A 76 -16.27 11.66 -3.98
C VAL A 76 -16.41 10.77 -5.23
N PRO A 77 -17.61 10.69 -5.84
CA PRO A 77 -17.82 9.94 -7.08
C PRO A 77 -16.91 10.42 -8.21
N VAL A 78 -16.47 9.51 -9.09
CA VAL A 78 -15.59 9.82 -10.22
C VAL A 78 -16.23 10.75 -11.24
N GLU A 79 -17.55 10.78 -11.29
CA GLU A 79 -18.33 11.70 -12.12
C GLU A 79 -18.45 13.09 -11.48
N ASN A 80 -17.92 13.32 -10.28
CA ASN A 80 -17.89 14.64 -9.69
C ASN A 80 -16.62 15.37 -10.16
N LEU A 81 -16.76 16.63 -10.60
CA LEU A 81 -15.63 17.49 -10.95
C LEU A 81 -14.59 17.57 -9.82
N GLU A 82 -15.04 17.57 -8.57
CA GLU A 82 -14.14 17.60 -7.42
C GLU A 82 -13.22 16.38 -7.38
N PHE A 83 -13.61 15.22 -7.93
CA PHE A 83 -12.71 14.06 -8.03
C PHE A 83 -11.42 14.43 -8.77
N TYR A 84 -11.54 15.22 -9.84
CA TYR A 84 -10.45 15.67 -10.71
C TYR A 84 -9.73 16.93 -10.25
N ASN A 85 -10.12 17.52 -9.11
CA ASN A 85 -9.44 18.67 -8.50
C ASN A 85 -8.13 18.27 -7.79
N HIS A 86 -7.39 17.34 -8.40
CA HIS A 86 -6.08 16.87 -7.98
C HIS A 86 -5.35 16.30 -9.20
N ILE A 87 -4.01 16.37 -9.21
CA ILE A 87 -3.24 15.96 -10.40
C ILE A 87 -3.30 14.45 -10.66
N HIS A 88 -3.32 13.60 -9.63
CA HIS A 88 -3.23 12.16 -9.82
C HIS A 88 -4.44 11.50 -10.51
N PRO A 89 -5.70 11.83 -10.17
CA PRO A 89 -6.87 11.35 -10.95
C PRO A 89 -6.81 11.72 -12.43
N VAL A 90 -6.19 12.85 -12.76
CA VAL A 90 -6.00 13.28 -14.14
C VAL A 90 -4.89 12.47 -14.83
N GLU A 91 -3.82 12.14 -14.09
CA GLU A 91 -2.76 11.25 -14.57
C GLU A 91 -3.28 9.83 -14.82
N ASP A 92 -4.10 9.29 -13.91
CA ASP A 92 -4.78 8.00 -14.09
C ASP A 92 -5.66 8.03 -15.35
N LEU A 93 -6.47 9.08 -15.55
CA LEU A 93 -7.27 9.22 -16.78
C LEU A 93 -6.40 9.22 -18.05
N ILE A 94 -5.29 9.95 -18.05
CA ILE A 94 -4.35 9.97 -19.18
C ILE A 94 -3.71 8.58 -19.40
N ALA A 95 -3.36 7.88 -18.32
CA ALA A 95 -2.79 6.54 -18.39
C ALA A 95 -3.78 5.54 -18.98
N PHE A 96 -5.03 5.53 -18.50
CA PHE A 96 -6.12 4.70 -19.01
C PHE A 96 -6.36 4.88 -20.51
N ILE A 97 -6.32 6.12 -21.00
CA ILE A 97 -6.50 6.39 -22.44
C ILE A 97 -5.35 5.80 -23.27
N ASN A 98 -4.12 5.81 -22.74
CA ASN A 98 -2.96 5.27 -23.45
C ASN A 98 -2.87 3.74 -23.38
N ASP A 99 -3.37 3.15 -22.29
CA ASP A 99 -3.44 1.72 -22.04
C ASP A 99 -4.61 1.48 -21.06
N MET A 100 -5.69 0.85 -21.54
CA MET A 100 -6.90 0.63 -20.74
C MET A 100 -6.67 -0.23 -19.48
N ASP A 101 -5.54 -0.94 -19.40
CA ASP A 101 -5.12 -1.73 -18.25
C ASP A 101 -4.11 -1.01 -17.34
N ALA A 102 -3.71 0.23 -17.66
CA ALA A 102 -2.65 0.95 -16.95
C ALA A 102 -2.92 1.13 -15.45
N ASN A 103 -4.20 1.29 -15.09
CA ASN A 103 -4.63 1.53 -13.71
C ASN A 103 -5.26 0.29 -13.07
N ASN A 104 -4.97 -0.90 -13.61
CA ASN A 104 -5.32 -2.13 -12.92
C ASN A 104 -4.47 -2.21 -11.65
N ASP A 105 -5.10 -2.00 -10.49
CA ASP A 105 -4.45 -2.28 -9.22
C ASP A 105 -3.95 -3.73 -9.21
N PRO A 106 -2.72 -3.98 -8.75
CA PRO A 106 -2.23 -5.34 -8.71
C PRO A 106 -3.12 -6.17 -7.79
N GLU A 107 -3.53 -7.33 -8.27
CA GLU A 107 -4.32 -8.24 -7.46
C GLU A 107 -3.48 -8.78 -6.31
N ASP A 108 -4.05 -8.79 -5.12
CA ASP A 108 -3.45 -9.43 -3.96
C ASP A 108 -3.34 -10.94 -4.22
N SER A 109 -2.13 -11.37 -4.56
CA SER A 109 -1.79 -12.76 -4.85
C SER A 109 -1.28 -13.52 -3.62
N THR A 110 -1.33 -12.90 -2.42
CA THR A 110 -0.63 -13.43 -1.23
C THR A 110 -1.58 -13.87 -0.11
N ILE A 111 -2.90 -13.75 -0.28
CA ILE A 111 -3.86 -14.38 0.64
C ILE A 111 -3.71 -15.90 0.59
N GLY A 112 -3.63 -16.53 1.77
CA GLY A 112 -3.37 -17.97 1.92
C GLY A 112 -1.89 -18.36 1.78
N GLU A 113 -1.01 -17.42 1.40
CA GLU A 113 0.42 -17.67 1.36
C GLU A 113 1.01 -17.73 2.76
N LYS A 114 2.02 -18.59 2.90
CA LYS A 114 2.69 -18.88 4.16
C LYS A 114 4.09 -18.29 4.16
N PHE A 115 4.38 -17.53 5.21
CA PHE A 115 5.63 -16.83 5.45
C PHE A 115 6.32 -17.34 6.70
N LYS A 116 7.64 -17.18 6.76
CA LYS A 116 8.46 -17.57 7.92
C LYS A 116 8.91 -16.33 8.66
N LEU A 117 8.60 -16.26 9.96
CA LEU A 117 9.13 -15.27 10.88
C LEU A 117 10.19 -15.95 11.75
N LYS A 118 11.45 -15.56 11.58
CA LYS A 118 12.58 -16.14 12.29
C LYS A 118 13.09 -15.16 13.35
N ILE A 119 13.13 -15.58 14.61
CA ILE A 119 13.45 -14.73 15.76
C ILE A 119 14.46 -15.44 16.66
N TYR A 120 15.49 -14.73 17.11
CA TYR A 120 16.38 -15.21 18.15
C TYR A 120 15.70 -15.19 19.51
N THR A 121 15.71 -16.31 20.21
CA THR A 121 15.19 -16.43 21.57
C THR A 121 16.33 -16.74 22.53
N ARG A 122 16.52 -15.89 23.55
CA ARG A 122 17.59 -16.07 24.52
C ARG A 122 17.33 -17.25 25.45
N ARG A 123 16.05 -17.47 25.81
CA ARG A 123 15.60 -18.60 26.62
C ARG A 123 16.09 -19.94 26.06
N TRP A 124 16.09 -20.09 24.74
CA TRP A 124 16.52 -21.31 24.06
C TRP A 124 17.91 -21.21 23.43
N ASN A 125 18.49 -19.99 23.39
CA ASN A 125 19.79 -19.69 22.81
C ASN A 125 19.92 -20.14 21.35
N HIS A 126 18.83 -20.03 20.59
CA HIS A 126 18.81 -20.29 19.15
C HIS A 126 17.77 -19.41 18.46
N TYR A 127 17.64 -19.59 17.15
CA TYR A 127 16.55 -18.98 16.40
C TYR A 127 15.35 -19.92 16.38
N ASP A 128 14.20 -19.40 16.76
CA ASP A 128 12.90 -20.02 16.54
C ASP A 128 12.31 -19.54 15.22
N THR A 129 11.48 -20.39 14.61
CA THR A 129 10.79 -20.07 13.36
C THR A 129 9.30 -20.27 13.55
N TYR A 130 8.57 -19.17 13.46
CA TYR A 130 7.11 -19.14 13.43
C TYR A 130 6.65 -19.08 11.98
N SER A 131 5.49 -19.68 11.70
CA SER A 131 4.85 -19.54 10.40
C SER A 131 3.68 -18.58 10.50
N LEU A 132 3.58 -17.67 9.52
CA LEU A 132 2.49 -16.72 9.38
C LEU A 132 1.79 -17.01 8.06
N THR A 133 0.56 -17.48 8.12
CA THR A 133 -0.29 -17.60 6.92
C THR A 133 -1.12 -16.33 6.80
N ARG A 134 -1.06 -15.65 5.65
CA ARG A 134 -1.84 -14.42 5.47
C ARG A 134 -3.31 -14.75 5.24
N THR A 135 -4.21 -14.11 5.97
CA THR A 135 -5.66 -14.28 5.87
C THR A 135 -6.34 -12.98 5.48
N VAL A 136 -7.62 -13.03 5.12
CA VAL A 136 -8.42 -11.83 4.78
C VAL A 136 -8.53 -10.86 5.98
N GLY A 137 -8.47 -11.37 7.22
CA GLY A 137 -8.61 -10.57 8.43
C GLY A 137 -7.29 -10.21 9.12
N GLY A 138 -6.16 -10.75 8.67
CA GLY A 138 -4.87 -10.60 9.33
C GLY A 138 -3.94 -11.77 9.05
N TRP A 139 -3.53 -12.48 10.11
CA TRP A 139 -2.58 -13.59 10.02
C TRP A 139 -3.13 -14.82 10.75
N ASP A 140 -2.68 -16.01 10.37
CA ASP A 140 -2.81 -17.22 11.17
C ASP A 140 -1.40 -17.66 11.57
N LEU A 141 -1.12 -17.60 12.87
CA LEU A 141 0.20 -17.87 13.42
C LEU A 141 0.29 -19.34 13.84
N GLU A 142 1.30 -20.02 13.35
CA GLU A 142 1.67 -21.37 13.79
C GLU A 142 3.03 -21.34 14.49
N ALA A 143 3.01 -21.73 15.77
CA ALA A 143 4.18 -21.96 16.61
C ALA A 143 4.36 -23.47 16.88
N ILE A 144 5.53 -23.86 17.42
CA ILE A 144 5.79 -25.26 17.82
C ILE A 144 4.75 -25.74 18.84
N ALA A 145 4.39 -24.87 19.78
CA ALA A 145 3.32 -25.11 20.74
C ALA A 145 1.96 -24.71 20.14
N THR A 146 1.11 -25.69 19.88
CA THR A 146 -0.21 -25.48 19.25
C THR A 146 -1.14 -24.58 20.06
N TYR A 147 -1.01 -24.51 21.40
CA TYR A 147 -1.80 -23.59 22.23
C TYR A 147 -1.38 -22.11 22.11
N ASN A 148 -0.24 -21.84 21.48
CA ASN A 148 0.26 -20.51 21.11
C ASN A 148 0.07 -20.23 19.61
N SER A 149 -0.80 -20.99 18.94
CA SER A 149 -1.12 -20.82 17.52
C SER A 149 -2.58 -20.39 17.34
N GLY A 150 -2.86 -19.69 16.25
CA GLY A 150 -4.21 -19.32 15.84
C GLY A 150 -4.30 -18.00 15.09
N ASN A 151 -5.54 -17.61 14.80
CA ASN A 151 -5.84 -16.39 14.06
C ASN A 151 -5.47 -15.14 14.85
N CYS A 152 -4.83 -14.23 14.15
CA CYS A 152 -4.49 -12.89 14.59
C CYS A 152 -5.15 -11.84 13.71
N ASP A 153 -5.32 -10.64 14.26
CA ASP A 153 -5.55 -9.44 13.47
C ASP A 153 -4.29 -9.08 12.63
N LYS A 154 -4.38 -8.00 11.85
CA LYS A 154 -3.27 -7.52 11.00
C LYS A 154 -2.01 -7.16 11.80
N LYS A 155 -2.16 -6.81 13.08
CA LYS A 155 -1.09 -6.46 14.02
C LYS A 155 -0.49 -7.68 14.73
N GLY A 156 -1.00 -8.88 14.47
CA GLY A 156 -0.52 -10.12 15.09
C GLY A 156 -1.15 -10.42 16.46
N ASP A 157 -2.15 -9.65 16.91
CA ASP A 157 -2.85 -9.92 18.17
C ASP A 157 -3.85 -11.08 18.00
N PRO A 158 -3.92 -12.05 18.94
CA PRO A 158 -3.15 -12.11 20.19
C PRO A 158 -1.90 -12.98 20.10
N PHE A 159 -1.81 -13.88 19.11
CA PHE A 159 -0.88 -15.02 19.20
C PHE A 159 0.58 -14.65 18.99
N LEU A 160 0.89 -13.58 18.26
CA LEU A 160 2.27 -13.10 18.13
C LEU A 160 2.80 -12.65 19.49
N TYR A 161 2.06 -11.79 20.18
CA TYR A 161 2.45 -11.32 21.51
C TYR A 161 2.48 -12.48 22.50
N LYS A 162 1.47 -13.36 22.46
CA LYS A 162 1.43 -14.53 23.33
C LYS A 162 2.66 -15.43 23.19
N VAL A 163 3.14 -15.69 21.96
CA VAL A 163 4.32 -16.54 21.76
C VAL A 163 5.61 -15.84 22.17
N LEU A 164 5.74 -14.54 21.85
CA LEU A 164 6.91 -13.75 22.26
C LEU A 164 7.01 -13.61 23.78
N ASP A 165 5.89 -13.34 24.45
CA ASP A 165 5.83 -13.22 25.91
C ASP A 165 6.08 -14.57 26.59
N HIS A 166 5.52 -15.66 26.05
CA HIS A 166 5.78 -17.01 26.54
C HIS A 166 7.27 -17.36 26.49
N ASP A 167 7.97 -16.93 25.43
CA ASP A 167 9.40 -17.18 25.25
C ASP A 167 10.29 -16.07 25.83
N MET A 168 9.69 -15.12 26.58
CA MET A 168 10.38 -14.01 27.24
C MET A 168 11.25 -13.19 26.30
N VAL A 169 10.76 -13.00 25.07
CA VAL A 169 11.44 -12.21 24.04
C VAL A 169 11.22 -10.72 24.34
N SER A 170 12.30 -9.94 24.31
CA SER A 170 12.29 -8.48 24.37
C SER A 170 12.19 -7.93 22.95
N TYR A 171 11.07 -7.28 22.66
CA TYR A 171 10.75 -6.76 21.33
C TYR A 171 10.29 -5.29 21.38
N PRO A 172 10.40 -4.54 20.27
CA PRO A 172 9.89 -3.17 20.16
C PRO A 172 8.37 -3.11 20.31
N TYR A 173 7.85 -2.03 20.91
CA TYR A 173 6.42 -1.89 21.14
C TYR A 173 5.56 -1.82 19.85
N ASN A 174 6.15 -1.39 18.73
CA ASN A 174 5.45 -1.11 17.47
C ASN A 174 5.59 -2.24 16.43
N ILE A 175 5.97 -3.46 16.84
CA ILE A 175 6.05 -4.60 15.90
C ILE A 175 4.70 -4.88 15.22
N GLY A 176 3.59 -4.66 15.91
CA GLY A 176 2.25 -4.82 15.35
C GLY A 176 1.95 -3.83 14.23
N ASP A 177 2.34 -2.56 14.39
CA ASP A 177 2.12 -1.54 13.35
C ASP A 177 2.95 -1.85 12.09
N LEU A 178 4.17 -2.37 12.26
CA LEU A 178 4.99 -2.82 11.14
C LEU A 178 4.40 -4.05 10.46
N LEU A 179 3.88 -5.01 11.22
CA LEU A 179 3.27 -6.21 10.67
C LEU A 179 1.97 -5.90 9.92
N GLU A 180 1.16 -4.97 10.44
CA GLU A 180 -0.03 -4.44 9.76
C GLU A 180 0.37 -3.74 8.46
N TRP A 181 1.42 -2.91 8.48
CA TRP A 181 1.93 -2.28 7.27
C TRP A 181 2.36 -3.28 6.20
N ILE A 182 3.04 -4.36 6.58
CA ILE A 182 3.38 -5.45 5.65
C ILE A 182 2.11 -6.08 5.06
N TRP A 183 1.10 -6.31 5.91
CA TRP A 183 -0.19 -6.86 5.48
C TRP A 183 -0.89 -5.96 4.45
N GLU A 184 -0.92 -4.65 4.69
CA GLU A 184 -1.53 -3.67 3.78
C GLU A 184 -0.77 -3.57 2.46
N LYS A 185 0.57 -3.58 2.51
CA LYS A 185 1.37 -3.56 1.27
C LYS A 185 1.17 -4.81 0.43
N ALA A 186 1.02 -5.96 1.05
CA ALA A 186 0.63 -7.19 0.37
C ALA A 186 -0.78 -7.07 -0.28
N TYR A 187 -1.72 -6.38 0.39
CA TYR A 187 -3.06 -6.10 -0.15
C TYR A 187 -3.06 -5.08 -1.30
N GLU A 188 -2.05 -4.21 -1.34
CA GLU A 188 -1.77 -3.31 -2.46
C GLU A 188 -0.99 -3.98 -3.60
N GLY A 189 -0.66 -5.27 -3.48
CA GLY A 189 -0.01 -6.04 -4.53
C GLY A 189 1.48 -6.33 -4.35
N LEU A 190 2.03 -6.14 -3.14
CA LEU A 190 3.41 -6.54 -2.85
C LEU A 190 3.58 -8.05 -3.07
N GLU A 191 4.54 -8.43 -3.90
CA GLU A 191 4.77 -9.83 -4.25
C GLU A 191 5.22 -10.64 -3.03
N LYS A 192 4.89 -11.94 -3.03
CA LYS A 192 5.25 -12.90 -1.97
C LYS A 192 6.72 -12.81 -1.53
N ASN A 193 7.66 -12.65 -2.47
CA ASN A 193 9.08 -12.58 -2.14
C ASN A 193 9.42 -11.32 -1.34
N ASP A 194 8.80 -10.19 -1.65
CA ASP A 194 9.05 -8.93 -0.96
C ASP A 194 8.32 -8.88 0.39
N VAL A 195 7.13 -9.49 0.50
CA VAL A 195 6.47 -9.74 1.80
C VAL A 195 7.38 -10.58 2.70
N GLN A 196 7.97 -11.67 2.19
CA GLN A 196 8.88 -12.50 2.97
C GLN A 196 10.16 -11.74 3.37
N LYS A 197 10.71 -10.86 2.51
CA LYS A 197 11.84 -10.01 2.87
C LYS A 197 11.49 -9.06 4.01
N ALA A 198 10.35 -8.38 3.94
CA ALA A 198 9.91 -7.48 5.00
C ALA A 198 9.69 -8.20 6.34
N ILE A 199 9.12 -9.41 6.32
CA ILE A 199 8.97 -10.26 7.51
C ILE A 199 10.35 -10.69 8.06
N ASN A 200 11.33 -10.97 7.20
CA ASN A 200 12.70 -11.27 7.65
C ASN A 200 13.34 -10.06 8.35
N GLU A 201 13.17 -8.85 7.80
CA GLU A 201 13.67 -7.61 8.41
C GLU A 201 13.04 -7.37 9.78
N LEU A 202 11.72 -7.58 9.90
CA LEU A 202 11.02 -7.51 11.19
C LEU A 202 11.57 -8.54 12.19
N GLY A 203 11.76 -9.79 11.77
CA GLY A 203 12.33 -10.85 12.61
C GLY A 203 13.76 -10.56 13.08
N GLU A 204 14.61 -10.01 12.22
CA GLU A 204 15.96 -9.58 12.58
C GLU A 204 15.94 -8.39 13.54
N TRP A 205 15.01 -7.45 13.38
CA TRP A 205 14.90 -6.33 14.32
C TRP A 205 14.48 -6.78 15.72
N ILE A 206 13.48 -7.66 15.81
CA ILE A 206 13.10 -8.31 17.09
C ILE A 206 14.30 -9.04 17.69
N SER A 207 15.03 -9.82 16.88
CA SER A 207 16.23 -10.55 17.30
C SER A 207 17.33 -9.62 17.80
N LEU A 208 17.49 -8.44 17.19
CA LEU A 208 18.48 -7.46 17.60
C LEU A 208 18.11 -6.88 18.98
N CYS A 209 16.85 -6.56 19.22
CA CYS A 209 16.37 -6.12 20.53
C CYS A 209 16.65 -7.17 21.60
N GLU A 210 16.29 -8.43 21.34
CA GLU A 210 16.49 -9.52 22.30
C GLU A 210 17.97 -9.81 22.60
N LYS A 211 18.85 -9.73 21.59
CA LYS A 211 20.30 -9.93 21.79
C LYS A 211 20.98 -8.80 22.58
N ASN A 212 20.42 -7.60 22.52
CA ASN A 212 21.01 -6.40 23.13
C ASN A 212 20.33 -6.01 24.45
N VAL A 213 19.53 -6.90 25.03
CA VAL A 213 19.01 -6.70 26.38
C VAL A 213 20.17 -6.50 27.36
N PRO A 214 20.12 -5.48 28.24
CA PRO A 214 21.18 -5.22 29.21
C PRO A 214 21.50 -6.43 30.08
N ARG A 215 22.79 -6.62 30.37
CA ARG A 215 23.32 -7.71 31.21
C ARG A 215 23.61 -7.26 32.64
N GLY A 216 23.97 -8.20 33.51
CA GLY A 216 24.28 -7.93 34.92
C GLY A 216 23.05 -7.99 35.80
N ILE A 217 22.72 -6.92 36.54
CA ILE A 217 21.58 -6.90 37.49
C ILE A 217 20.22 -7.21 36.83
N PHE A 218 20.13 -7.00 35.52
CA PHE A 218 18.90 -7.23 34.75
C PHE A 218 18.74 -8.69 34.33
N GLU A 219 19.79 -9.52 34.41
CA GLU A 219 19.70 -10.96 34.10
C GLU A 219 18.75 -11.70 35.04
N GLU A 220 18.51 -11.18 36.25
CA GLU A 220 17.58 -11.76 37.23
C GLU A 220 16.09 -11.45 36.91
N LEU A 221 15.81 -10.49 36.03
CA LEU A 221 14.45 -10.09 35.63
C LEU A 221 13.96 -10.79 34.35
N LEU A 222 14.81 -11.61 33.75
CA LEU A 222 14.78 -11.99 32.35
C LEU A 222 14.86 -13.51 32.15
#